data_AF-M2XJX6-F1
#
_entry.id   AF-M2XJX6-F1
#
_cell.length_a   1.000
_cell.length_b   1.000
_cell.length_c   1.000
_cell.angle_alpha   90.00
_cell.angle_beta   90.00
_cell.angle_gamma   90.00
#
_symmetry.space_group_name_H-M   'P 1'
#
loop_
_entity.id
_entity.type
_entity.pdbx_description
1 polymer ?
#
loop_
_entity_poly.entity_id
_entity_poly.type
_entity_poly.pdbx_seq_one_letter_code
_entity_poly.pdbx_strand_id
1 'polypeptide(L)'
;MFLQKEVPVSARLFEISIRTTYSLLRKAGFVPGLEFLAAVDEAQRIRAQVVYGDRHFKDTIKRVGRELEGKRLSLLRQLFHLEAPEVEHIFKDTGGLQGSVEKLLDRRNVQLLVQFMRKAVPPLAQVLLDERDLYLSRALKSQPGPQVVGVVGMAHLEGIERNWHLDLEAIQKAIDEIEK
;
A
#
# COMPACT_ATOMS: atom_id res chain seq x y z
N MET A 1 5.04 1.91 -34.32
CA MET A 1 6.21 1.98 -33.43
C MET A 1 5.75 2.59 -32.11
N PHE A 2 5.28 1.75 -31.18
CA PHE A 2 4.81 2.22 -29.87
C PHE A 2 6.02 2.69 -29.08
N LEU A 3 6.12 4.01 -28.87
CA LEU A 3 7.03 4.59 -27.89
C LEU A 3 6.66 3.99 -26.53
N GLN A 4 7.42 2.99 -26.08
CA GLN A 4 7.46 2.63 -24.67
C GLN A 4 7.94 3.89 -23.94
N LYS A 5 6.99 4.65 -23.36
CA LYS A 5 7.34 5.72 -22.43
C LYS A 5 8.24 5.09 -21.37
N GLU A 6 9.49 5.53 -21.32
CA GLU A 6 10.44 5.00 -20.36
C GLU A 6 9.87 5.15 -18.95
N VAL A 7 9.97 4.08 -18.16
CA VAL A 7 9.54 4.11 -16.75
C VAL A 7 10.37 5.19 -16.05
N PRO A 8 9.74 6.18 -15.38
CA PRO A 8 10.47 7.26 -14.72
C PRO A 8 11.53 6.72 -13.76
N VAL A 9 12.70 7.39 -13.67
CA VAL A 9 13.78 6.96 -12.76
C VAL A 9 13.31 6.87 -11.30
N SER A 10 12.38 7.74 -10.89
CA SER A 10 11.72 7.68 -9.57
C SER A 10 10.96 6.37 -9.34
N ALA A 11 10.22 5.90 -10.36
CA ALA A 11 9.51 4.62 -10.29
C ALA A 11 10.48 3.43 -10.21
N ARG A 12 11.59 3.46 -10.95
CA ARG A 12 12.63 2.41 -10.88
C ARG A 12 13.30 2.37 -9.51
N LEU A 13 13.65 3.53 -8.94
CA LEU A 13 14.22 3.63 -7.59
C LEU A 13 13.24 3.10 -6.53
N PHE A 14 11.97 3.43 -6.66
CA PHE A 14 10.93 2.91 -5.76
C PHE A 14 10.74 1.40 -5.90
N GLU A 15 10.80 0.85 -7.12
CA GLU A 15 10.72 -0.61 -7.31
C GLU A 15 11.92 -1.33 -6.66
N ILE A 16 13.13 -0.76 -6.79
CA ILE A 16 14.33 -1.28 -6.14
C ILE A 16 14.18 -1.21 -4.61
N SER A 17 13.66 -0.11 -4.06
CA SER A 17 13.49 0.03 -2.62
C SER A 17 12.49 -0.99 -2.07
N ILE A 18 11.33 -1.16 -2.70
CA ILE A 18 10.33 -2.18 -2.31
C ILE A 18 10.92 -3.59 -2.40
N ARG A 19 11.63 -3.91 -3.48
CA ARG A 19 12.27 -5.22 -3.65
C ARG A 19 13.31 -5.50 -2.58
N THR A 20 14.09 -4.49 -2.22
CA THR A 20 15.09 -4.57 -1.16
C THR A 20 14.42 -4.78 0.19
N THR A 21 13.40 -3.98 0.52
CA THR A 21 12.60 -4.14 1.74
C THR A 21 12.01 -5.54 1.84
N TYR A 22 11.39 -6.05 0.77
CA TYR A 22 10.79 -7.40 0.76
C TYR A 22 11.85 -8.50 0.95
N SER A 23 13.05 -8.30 0.39
CA SER A 23 14.18 -9.21 0.60
C SER A 23 14.64 -9.22 2.05
N LEU A 24 14.73 -8.05 2.68
CA LEU A 24 15.09 -7.91 4.10
C LEU A 24 14.04 -8.56 5.01
N LEU A 25 12.75 -8.31 4.75
CA LEU A 25 11.65 -8.94 5.48
C LEU A 25 11.75 -10.47 5.42
N ARG A 26 11.99 -11.04 4.22
CA ARG A 26 12.19 -12.49 4.06
C ARG A 26 13.38 -13.01 4.83
N LYS A 27 14.51 -12.30 4.82
CA LYS A 27 15.69 -12.65 5.62
C LYS A 27 15.43 -12.58 7.12
N ALA A 28 14.49 -11.74 7.55
CA ALA A 28 14.02 -11.65 8.93
C ALA A 28 13.02 -12.75 9.31
N GLY A 29 12.74 -13.71 8.42
CA GLY A 29 11.77 -14.78 8.65
C GLY A 29 10.32 -14.40 8.36
N PHE A 30 10.06 -13.21 7.80
CA PHE A 30 8.72 -12.77 7.44
C PHE A 30 8.52 -12.76 5.93
N VAL A 31 7.50 -13.45 5.46
CA VAL A 31 7.17 -13.51 4.03
C VAL A 31 5.88 -12.70 3.79
N PRO A 32 5.98 -11.47 3.25
CA PRO A 32 4.80 -10.67 2.95
C PRO A 32 3.87 -11.40 1.95
N GLY A 33 2.57 -11.40 2.22
CA GLY A 33 1.55 -11.92 1.33
C GLY A 33 1.15 -13.38 1.56
N LEU A 34 1.72 -14.05 2.56
CA LEU A 34 1.24 -15.38 2.99
C LEU A 34 -0.22 -15.34 3.45
N GLU A 35 -0.65 -14.23 4.03
CA GLU A 35 -2.04 -13.98 4.42
C GLU A 35 -3.00 -14.03 3.21
N PHE A 36 -2.56 -13.51 2.06
CA PHE A 36 -3.36 -13.55 0.83
C PHE A 36 -3.35 -14.94 0.21
N LEU A 37 -2.21 -15.65 0.25
CA LEU A 37 -2.13 -17.03 -0.21
C LEU A 37 -3.06 -17.95 0.61
N ALA A 38 -2.99 -17.84 1.94
CA ALA A 38 -3.88 -18.59 2.83
C ALA A 38 -5.36 -18.28 2.56
N ALA A 39 -5.70 -17.01 2.27
CA ALA A 39 -7.06 -16.63 1.90
C ALA A 39 -7.52 -17.26 0.58
N VAL A 40 -6.64 -17.31 -0.42
CA VAL A 40 -6.92 -17.97 -1.71
C VAL A 40 -7.10 -19.47 -1.53
N ASP A 41 -6.21 -20.12 -0.77
CA ASP A 41 -6.28 -21.55 -0.49
C ASP A 41 -7.59 -21.92 0.24
N GLU A 42 -7.98 -21.12 1.24
CA GLU A 42 -9.22 -21.34 1.98
C GLU A 42 -10.46 -21.08 1.12
N ALA A 43 -10.44 -20.02 0.29
CA ALA A 43 -11.51 -19.74 -0.66
C ALA A 43 -11.69 -20.90 -1.65
N GLN A 44 -10.60 -21.47 -2.17
CA GLN A 44 -10.66 -22.65 -3.03
C GLN A 44 -11.25 -23.87 -2.31
N ARG A 45 -10.88 -24.10 -1.05
CA ARG A 45 -11.39 -25.22 -0.23
C ARG A 45 -12.90 -25.18 -0.06
N ILE A 46 -13.47 -23.99 0.14
CA ILE A 46 -14.92 -23.79 0.29
C ILE A 46 -15.62 -23.47 -1.04
N ARG A 47 -14.89 -23.45 -2.16
CA ARG A 47 -15.36 -23.07 -3.49
C ARG A 47 -15.98 -21.66 -3.55
N ALA A 48 -15.44 -20.73 -2.76
CA ALA A 48 -15.78 -19.32 -2.85
C ALA A 48 -15.11 -18.68 -4.08
N GLN A 49 -15.77 -17.68 -4.65
CA GLN A 49 -15.21 -16.88 -5.73
C GLN A 49 -14.06 -16.02 -5.19
N VAL A 50 -12.88 -16.12 -5.82
CA VAL A 50 -11.73 -15.27 -5.51
C VAL A 50 -11.75 -14.04 -6.42
N VAL A 51 -11.67 -12.85 -5.81
CA VAL A 51 -11.62 -11.58 -6.52
C VAL A 51 -10.39 -10.80 -6.06
N TYR A 52 -9.57 -10.39 -7.02
CA TYR A 52 -8.45 -9.48 -6.78
C TYR A 52 -8.97 -8.05 -6.75
N GLY A 53 -9.18 -7.52 -5.54
CA GLY A 53 -9.91 -6.25 -5.34
C GLY A 53 -9.10 -4.97 -5.55
N ASP A 54 -7.77 -5.05 -5.70
CA ASP A 54 -6.92 -3.89 -5.91
C ASP A 54 -6.58 -3.69 -7.39
N ARG A 55 -6.10 -2.49 -7.73
CA ARG A 55 -5.55 -2.22 -9.06
C ARG A 55 -4.25 -2.97 -9.30
N HIS A 56 -3.90 -3.11 -10.58
CA HIS A 56 -2.69 -3.81 -10.96
C HIS A 56 -1.43 -3.07 -10.48
N PHE A 57 -0.47 -3.81 -9.90
CA PHE A 57 0.75 -3.24 -9.32
C PHE A 57 1.54 -2.35 -10.31
N LYS A 58 1.58 -2.72 -11.59
CA LYS A 58 2.23 -1.92 -12.64
C LYS A 58 1.65 -0.50 -12.74
N ASP A 59 0.35 -0.34 -12.52
CA ASP A 59 -0.29 0.97 -12.63
C ASP A 59 -0.04 1.81 -11.37
N THR A 60 0.07 1.17 -10.20
CA THR A 60 0.62 1.80 -8.99
C THR A 60 2.02 2.36 -9.22
N ILE A 61 2.94 1.57 -9.80
CA ILE A 61 4.32 2.03 -10.04
C ILE A 61 4.36 3.19 -11.06
N LYS A 62 3.53 3.15 -12.10
CA LYS A 62 3.39 4.28 -13.04
C LYS A 62 2.86 5.53 -12.34
N ARG A 63 1.84 5.41 -11.48
CA ARG A 63 1.31 6.53 -10.67
C ARG A 63 2.39 7.11 -9.76
N VAL A 64 3.13 6.27 -9.04
CA VAL A 64 4.27 6.70 -8.20
C VAL A 64 5.29 7.46 -9.05
N GLY A 65 5.63 6.94 -10.23
CA GLY A 65 6.54 7.61 -11.15
C GLY A 65 6.10 9.02 -11.53
N ARG A 66 4.82 9.16 -11.95
CA ARG A 66 4.21 10.43 -12.34
C ARG A 66 4.13 11.43 -11.18
N GLU A 67 3.68 10.99 -9.99
CA GLU A 67 3.52 11.88 -8.85
C GLU A 67 4.85 12.39 -8.27
N LEU A 68 5.90 11.58 -8.39
CA LEU A 68 7.25 11.92 -7.92
C LEU A 68 8.12 12.59 -8.99
N GLU A 69 7.63 12.73 -10.22
CA GLU A 69 8.36 13.39 -11.31
C GLU A 69 8.56 14.88 -10.98
N GLY A 70 9.78 15.39 -11.14
CA GLY A 70 10.13 16.79 -10.82
C GLY A 70 10.15 17.17 -9.33
N LYS A 71 9.53 16.39 -8.43
CA LYS A 71 9.46 16.67 -6.97
C LYS A 71 10.63 16.08 -6.16
N ARG A 72 11.65 15.52 -6.81
CA ARG A 72 12.72 14.76 -6.11
C ARG A 72 13.49 15.60 -5.09
N LEU A 73 13.86 16.83 -5.45
CA LEU A 73 14.70 17.67 -4.59
C LEU A 73 13.94 18.19 -3.36
N SER A 74 12.65 18.54 -3.53
CA SER A 74 11.80 18.98 -2.41
C SER A 74 11.47 17.84 -1.46
N LEU A 75 11.17 16.65 -1.97
CA LEU A 75 10.91 15.46 -1.15
C LEU A 75 12.16 15.00 -0.39
N LEU A 76 13.34 15.03 -1.01
CA LEU A 76 14.59 14.75 -0.32
C LEU A 76 14.83 15.74 0.83
N ARG A 77 14.66 17.05 0.59
CA ARG A 77 14.76 18.05 1.65
C ARG A 77 13.77 17.80 2.78
N GLN A 78 12.51 17.49 2.46
CA GLN A 78 11.51 17.17 3.48
C GLN A 78 11.96 15.99 4.34
N LEU A 79 12.38 14.88 3.72
CA LEU A 79 12.89 13.69 4.42
C LEU A 79 14.07 14.01 5.36
N PHE A 80 15.02 14.86 4.94
CA PHE A 80 16.17 15.22 5.78
C PHE A 80 15.81 16.10 6.99
N HIS A 81 14.70 16.84 6.92
CA HIS A 81 14.24 17.71 8.00
C HIS A 81 13.16 17.08 8.88
N LEU A 82 12.72 15.87 8.55
CA LEU A 82 11.68 15.18 9.30
C LEU A 82 12.29 14.36 10.42
N GLU A 83 12.14 14.89 11.63
CA GLU A 83 12.26 14.08 12.83
C GLU A 83 11.06 13.15 12.91
N ALA A 84 11.32 11.89 13.26
CA ALA A 84 10.32 10.84 13.31
C ALA A 84 10.37 10.09 14.66
N PRO A 85 10.33 10.80 15.81
CA PRO A 85 10.47 10.18 17.12
C PRO A 85 9.38 9.13 17.37
N GLU A 86 8.19 9.30 16.79
CA GLU A 86 7.06 8.38 16.96
C GLU A 86 7.19 7.08 16.16
N VAL A 87 8.15 6.96 15.23
CA VAL A 87 8.45 5.68 14.56
C VAL A 87 9.81 5.13 14.98
N GLU A 88 10.61 5.93 15.69
CA GLU A 88 11.93 5.54 16.16
C GLU A 88 11.85 4.35 17.13
N HIS A 89 10.82 4.27 17.97
CA HIS A 89 10.61 3.14 18.89
C HIS A 89 10.31 1.81 18.19
N ILE A 90 9.87 1.84 16.92
CA ILE A 90 9.63 0.63 16.12
C ILE A 90 10.96 -0.05 15.81
N PHE A 91 12.01 0.76 15.59
CA PHE A 91 13.33 0.29 15.18
C PHE A 91 14.34 0.25 16.34
N LYS A 92 14.08 0.96 17.45
CA LYS A 92 14.88 0.88 18.68
C LYS A 92 14.54 -0.40 19.46
N ASP A 93 15.59 -1.04 19.96
CA ASP A 93 15.51 -2.10 20.99
C ASP A 93 14.67 -3.32 20.57
N THR A 94 15.06 -3.95 19.47
CA THR A 94 14.32 -5.05 18.83
C THR A 94 15.10 -6.37 18.75
N GLY A 95 16.29 -6.47 19.34
CA GLY A 95 17.11 -7.68 19.23
C GLY A 95 17.56 -8.02 17.80
N GLY A 96 17.46 -7.07 16.86
CA GLY A 96 17.84 -7.22 15.46
C GLY A 96 16.67 -7.08 14.47
N LEU A 97 16.91 -7.44 13.21
CA LEU A 97 15.93 -7.25 12.13
C LEU A 97 14.62 -8.01 12.37
N GLN A 98 14.68 -9.19 12.99
CA GLN A 98 13.51 -10.04 13.21
C GLN A 98 12.52 -9.44 14.22
N GLY A 99 12.98 -8.95 15.37
CA GLY A 99 12.09 -8.28 16.33
C GLY A 99 11.57 -6.95 15.82
N SER A 100 12.30 -6.25 14.93
CA SER A 100 11.77 -5.06 14.26
C SER A 100 10.59 -5.43 13.37
N VAL A 101 10.69 -6.55 12.64
CA VAL A 101 9.61 -7.03 11.78
C VAL A 101 8.38 -7.47 12.58
N GLU A 102 8.56 -8.14 13.71
CA GLU A 102 7.43 -8.50 14.58
C GLU A 102 6.70 -7.26 15.10
N LYS A 103 7.43 -6.23 15.55
CA LYS A 103 6.83 -4.93 15.93
C LYS A 103 6.12 -4.27 14.75
N LEU A 104 6.59 -4.42 13.51
CA LEU A 104 5.92 -3.88 12.32
C LEU A 104 4.57 -4.52 12.02
N LEU A 105 4.26 -5.72 12.56
CA LEU A 105 2.97 -6.38 12.40
C LEU A 105 1.91 -5.89 13.38
N ASP A 106 2.28 -5.06 14.34
CA ASP A 106 1.33 -4.42 15.25
C ASP A 106 0.55 -3.30 14.54
N ARG A 107 -0.77 -3.30 14.72
CA ARG A 107 -1.67 -2.33 14.08
C ARG A 107 -1.31 -0.88 14.41
N ARG A 108 -0.93 -0.59 15.65
CA ARG A 108 -0.56 0.77 16.04
C ARG A 108 0.73 1.19 15.34
N ASN A 109 1.71 0.29 15.23
CA ASN A 109 2.97 0.58 14.54
C ASN A 109 2.79 0.77 13.03
N VAL A 110 1.94 -0.03 12.38
CA VAL A 110 1.58 0.19 10.97
C VAL A 110 0.95 1.58 10.79
N GLN A 111 0.04 1.98 11.67
CA GLN A 111 -0.59 3.30 11.57
C GLN A 111 0.39 4.45 11.78
N LEU A 112 1.34 4.31 12.70
CA LEU A 112 2.40 5.30 12.89
C LEU A 112 3.27 5.45 11.63
N LEU A 113 3.59 4.34 10.94
CA LEU A 113 4.30 4.40 9.66
C LEU A 113 3.48 5.04 8.55
N VAL A 114 2.18 4.75 8.49
CA VAL A 114 1.25 5.40 7.55
C VAL A 114 1.24 6.91 7.79
N GLN A 115 1.11 7.35 9.04
CA GLN A 115 1.11 8.77 9.41
C GLN A 115 2.45 9.43 9.10
N PHE A 116 3.56 8.76 9.39
CA PHE A 116 4.89 9.25 9.02
C PHE A 116 5.01 9.42 7.51
N MET A 117 4.60 8.43 6.71
CA MET A 117 4.64 8.53 5.26
C MET A 117 3.76 9.67 4.73
N ARG A 118 2.57 9.89 5.32
CA ARG A 118 1.69 11.02 4.99
C ARG A 118 2.35 12.37 5.26
N LYS A 119 3.09 12.50 6.36
CA LYS A 119 3.87 13.73 6.68
C LYS A 119 5.08 13.88 5.77
N ALA A 120 5.79 12.78 5.51
CA ALA A 120 7.09 12.79 4.86
C ALA A 120 7.05 12.89 3.35
N VAL A 121 6.17 12.11 2.75
CA VAL A 121 6.03 12.07 1.30
C VAL A 121 4.52 11.98 0.99
N PRO A 122 3.74 13.05 1.23
CA PRO A 122 2.28 13.03 1.01
C PRO A 122 1.86 12.50 -0.36
N PRO A 123 2.52 12.86 -1.48
CA PRO A 123 2.19 12.31 -2.80
C PRO A 123 2.35 10.79 -2.89
N LEU A 124 3.32 10.23 -2.15
CA LEU A 124 3.52 8.78 -2.11
C LEU A 124 2.44 8.10 -1.26
N ALA A 125 2.06 8.68 -0.13
CA ALA A 125 0.97 8.17 0.68
C ALA A 125 -0.37 8.18 -0.09
N GLN A 126 -0.65 9.24 -0.83
CA GLN A 126 -1.82 9.33 -1.70
C GLN A 126 -1.87 8.16 -2.69
N VAL A 127 -0.77 7.91 -3.40
CA VAL A 127 -0.71 6.83 -4.41
C VAL A 127 -0.75 5.45 -3.77
N LEU A 128 0.06 5.20 -2.74
CA LEU A 128 0.21 3.87 -2.17
C LEU A 128 -0.92 3.46 -1.23
N LEU A 129 -1.67 4.42 -0.70
CA LEU A 129 -2.77 4.20 0.24
C LEU A 129 -4.08 4.76 -0.33
N ASP A 130 -4.28 6.08 -0.31
CA ASP A 130 -5.61 6.69 -0.48
C ASP A 130 -6.32 6.27 -1.77
N GLU A 131 -5.59 6.24 -2.88
CA GLU A 131 -6.16 5.80 -4.14
C GLU A 131 -6.52 4.32 -4.12
N ARG A 132 -5.62 3.48 -3.58
CA ARG A 132 -5.82 2.02 -3.49
C ARG A 132 -6.97 1.69 -2.54
N ASP A 133 -7.16 2.48 -1.48
CA ASP A 133 -8.29 2.36 -0.58
C ASP A 133 -9.62 2.52 -1.33
N LEU A 134 -9.69 3.37 -2.36
CA LEU A 134 -10.88 3.49 -3.22
C LEU A 134 -11.11 2.23 -4.06
N TYR A 135 -10.06 1.70 -4.71
CA TYR A 135 -10.17 0.46 -5.49
C TYR A 135 -10.62 -0.71 -4.61
N LEU A 136 -10.01 -0.87 -3.44
CA LEU A 136 -10.34 -1.91 -2.45
C LEU A 136 -11.79 -1.75 -1.95
N SER A 137 -12.19 -0.53 -1.61
CA SER A 137 -13.56 -0.26 -1.13
C SER A 137 -14.60 -0.53 -2.20
N ARG A 138 -14.34 -0.10 -3.44
CA ARG A 138 -15.20 -0.40 -4.58
C ARG A 138 -15.35 -1.90 -4.79
N ALA A 139 -14.24 -2.64 -4.77
CA ALA A 139 -14.24 -4.08 -4.97
C ALA A 139 -15.07 -4.78 -3.90
N LEU A 140 -14.93 -4.41 -2.63
CA LEU A 140 -15.72 -4.98 -1.54
C LEU A 140 -17.22 -4.67 -1.68
N LYS A 141 -17.57 -3.43 -2.01
CA LYS A 141 -18.98 -3.00 -2.10
C LYS A 141 -19.69 -3.46 -3.37
N SER A 142 -18.95 -3.76 -4.45
CA SER A 142 -19.54 -4.18 -5.72
C SER A 142 -19.74 -5.68 -5.85
N GLN A 143 -19.22 -6.49 -4.91
CA GLN A 143 -19.36 -7.94 -5.00
C GLN A 143 -20.81 -8.38 -4.77
N PRO A 144 -21.36 -9.22 -5.66
CA PRO A 144 -22.67 -9.82 -5.44
C PRO A 144 -22.55 -10.91 -4.37
N GLY A 145 -23.44 -10.89 -3.39
CA GLY A 145 -23.53 -11.97 -2.40
C GLY A 145 -24.00 -11.48 -1.04
N PRO A 146 -24.59 -12.38 -0.23
CA PRO A 146 -25.05 -12.03 1.11
C PRO A 146 -23.90 -11.79 2.08
N GLN A 147 -22.70 -12.32 1.78
CA GLN A 147 -21.52 -12.19 2.63
C GLN A 147 -20.26 -12.08 1.76
N VAL A 148 -19.46 -11.06 2.02
CA VAL A 148 -18.19 -10.79 1.35
C VAL A 148 -17.11 -10.73 2.41
N VAL A 149 -16.00 -11.44 2.22
CA VAL A 149 -14.84 -11.40 3.12
C VAL A 149 -13.68 -10.73 2.39
N GLY A 150 -13.20 -9.61 2.94
CA GLY A 150 -12.03 -8.90 2.45
C GLY A 150 -10.78 -9.27 3.25
N VAL A 151 -9.75 -9.78 2.57
CA VAL A 151 -8.40 -9.89 3.14
C VAL A 151 -7.56 -8.77 2.56
N VAL A 152 -7.16 -7.82 3.41
CA VAL A 152 -6.51 -6.58 2.99
C VAL A 152 -5.27 -6.30 3.84
N GLY A 153 -4.30 -5.60 3.27
CA GLY A 153 -3.13 -5.14 4.01
C GLY A 153 -3.53 -4.15 5.12
N MET A 154 -2.95 -4.30 6.30
CA MET A 154 -3.33 -3.55 7.51
C MET A 154 -3.28 -2.02 7.33
N ALA A 155 -2.38 -1.52 6.48
CA ALA A 155 -2.26 -0.10 6.15
C ALA A 155 -3.49 0.50 5.44
N HIS A 156 -4.35 -0.35 4.85
CA HIS A 156 -5.53 0.08 4.09
C HIS A 156 -6.82 0.06 4.91
N LEU A 157 -6.80 -0.53 6.11
CA LEU A 157 -8.02 -0.79 6.88
C LEU A 157 -8.78 0.50 7.22
N GLU A 158 -8.09 1.51 7.76
CA GLU A 158 -8.70 2.82 8.07
C GLU A 158 -9.19 3.55 6.81
N GLY A 159 -8.52 3.34 5.68
CA GLY A 159 -8.92 3.87 4.39
C GLY A 159 -10.25 3.32 3.90
N ILE A 160 -10.40 1.99 4.01
CA ILE A 160 -11.61 1.28 3.65
C ILE A 160 -12.76 1.65 4.59
N GLU A 161 -12.51 1.67 5.90
CA GLU A 161 -13.50 2.09 6.91
C GLU A 161 -13.99 3.52 6.62
N ARG A 162 -13.06 4.44 6.32
CA ARG A 162 -13.39 5.81 5.93
C ARG A 162 -14.21 5.85 4.66
N ASN A 163 -13.90 5.07 3.62
CA ASN A 163 -14.64 5.10 2.37
C ASN A 163 -15.99 4.36 2.43
N TRP A 164 -16.27 3.63 3.52
CA TRP A 164 -17.43 2.74 3.61
C TRP A 164 -18.78 3.45 3.49
N HIS A 165 -18.85 4.72 3.91
CA HIS A 165 -20.05 5.56 3.84
C HIS A 165 -20.34 6.12 2.43
N LEU A 166 -19.38 6.08 1.51
CA LEU A 166 -19.57 6.54 0.13
C LEU A 166 -20.34 5.49 -0.68
N ASP A 167 -21.30 5.89 -1.51
CA ASP A 167 -21.94 4.96 -2.45
C ASP A 167 -20.99 4.54 -3.58
N LEU A 168 -21.39 3.53 -4.36
CA LEU A 168 -20.56 3.00 -5.44
C LEU A 168 -20.29 4.04 -6.55
N GLU A 169 -21.24 4.94 -6.81
CA GLU A 169 -21.10 5.97 -7.84
C GLU A 169 -20.05 7.02 -7.43
N ALA A 170 -20.08 7.46 -6.17
CA ALA A 170 -19.09 8.38 -5.60
C ALA A 170 -17.68 7.78 -5.61
N ILE A 171 -17.54 6.50 -5.24
CA ILE A 171 -16.23 5.82 -5.27
C ILE A 171 -15.74 5.68 -6.72
N GLN A 172 -16.62 5.30 -7.66
CA GLN A 172 -16.24 5.15 -9.06
C GLN A 172 -15.82 6.50 -9.66
N LYS A 173 -16.55 7.58 -9.37
CA LYS A 173 -16.19 8.93 -9.81
C LYS A 173 -14.80 9.34 -9.31
N ALA A 174 -14.47 9.05 -8.05
CA ALA A 174 -13.15 9.35 -7.49
C ALA A 174 -12.03 8.55 -8.18
N ILE A 175 -12.28 7.29 -8.54
CA ILE A 175 -11.36 6.46 -9.34
C ILE A 175 -11.18 7.04 -10.75
N ASP A 176 -12.26 7.45 -11.40
CA ASP A 176 -12.18 8.03 -12.75
C ASP A 176 -11.39 9.35 -12.76
N GLU A 177 -11.43 10.12 -11.67
CA GLU A 177 -10.61 11.34 -11.49
C GLU A 177 -9.12 11.02 -11.31
N ILE A 178 -8.77 9.88 -10.70
CA ILE A 178 -7.38 9.40 -10.54
C ILE A 178 -6.78 8.96 -11.88
N GLU A 179 -7.61 8.43 -12.78
CA GLU A 179 -7.18 7.85 -14.06
C GLU A 179 -7.04 8.87 -15.20
N LYS A 180 -7.57 10.09 -15.03
CA LYS A 180 -7.36 11.24 -15.93
C LYS A 180 -5.90 11.71 -15.94
#